data_AF-K0R407-F1
#
_entry.id   AF-K0R407-F1
#
_cell.length_a   1.000
_cell.length_b   1.000
_cell.length_c   1.000
_cell.angle_alpha   90.00
_cell.angle_beta   90.00
_cell.angle_gamma   90.00
#
_symmetry.space_group_name_H-M   'P 1'
#
loop_
_entity.id
_entity.type
_entity.pdbx_description
1 polymer ?
#
loop_
_entity_poly.entity_id
_entity_poly.type
_entity_poly.pdbx_seq_one_letter_code
_entity_poly.pdbx_strand_id
1 'polypeptide(L)'
;MSPQQATTGMYGLYAWILLIGGESYLGNSSSFLINGHKQMQLKSFLKEPGGVDLYKNVEVRFISGRKAVLTIFNDGRELEKITLSDYDDKKQLHELFKQKGFDKHSESELQQRRASVAEKPITGRGPVDERRREESKRLRKERVKQLKMARENYMTVGYPIDEKI
;
A
#
# COMPACT_ATOMS: atom_id res chain seq x y z
N MET A 1 -41.68 -32.86 20.89
CA MET A 1 -41.39 -31.57 20.25
C MET A 1 -40.07 -31.08 20.82
N SER A 2 -38.99 -31.18 20.05
CA SER A 2 -37.64 -30.80 20.50
C SER A 2 -37.43 -29.31 20.21
N PRO A 3 -36.99 -28.51 21.20
CA PRO A 3 -36.68 -27.11 20.98
C PRO A 3 -35.46 -27.04 20.04
N GLN A 4 -35.64 -26.37 18.89
CA GLN A 4 -34.53 -26.00 18.01
C GLN A 4 -33.60 -25.10 18.81
N GLN A 5 -32.40 -25.58 19.11
CA GLN A 5 -31.36 -24.74 19.68
C GLN A 5 -31.02 -23.69 18.63
N ALA A 6 -31.44 -22.45 18.88
CA ALA A 6 -30.92 -21.30 18.16
C ALA A 6 -29.42 -21.25 18.44
N THR A 7 -28.65 -21.75 17.49
CA THR A 7 -27.22 -21.51 17.43
C THR A 7 -27.08 -20.02 17.25
N THR A 8 -26.83 -19.32 18.36
CA THR A 8 -26.29 -17.96 18.35
C THR A 8 -24.92 -18.06 17.69
N GLY A 9 -24.93 -18.13 16.35
CA GLY A 9 -23.73 -18.04 15.55
C GLY A 9 -23.07 -16.74 15.95
N MET A 10 -21.82 -16.80 16.38
CA MET A 10 -20.99 -15.60 16.44
C MET A 10 -20.87 -15.06 15.02
N TYR A 11 -21.78 -14.15 14.66
CA TYR A 11 -21.75 -13.47 13.37
C TYR A 11 -20.54 -12.52 13.39
N GLY A 12 -19.45 -12.93 12.74
CA GLY A 12 -18.30 -12.08 12.52
C GLY A 12 -18.61 -11.11 11.38
N LEU A 13 -18.65 -9.81 11.66
CA LEU A 13 -18.59 -8.78 10.61
C LEU A 13 -17.19 -8.80 10.03
N TYR A 14 -17.06 -9.12 8.74
CA TYR A 14 -15.78 -9.07 8.04
C TYR A 14 -15.71 -7.81 7.18
N ALA A 15 -14.61 -7.08 7.28
CA ALA A 15 -14.36 -5.92 6.44
C ALA A 15 -13.14 -6.13 5.55
N TRP A 16 -13.30 -5.89 4.25
CA TRP A 16 -12.17 -5.84 3.31
C TRP A 16 -11.91 -4.40 2.91
N ILE A 17 -10.70 -3.93 3.19
CA ILE A 17 -10.23 -2.62 2.74
C ILE A 17 -9.33 -2.81 1.53
N LEU A 18 -9.84 -2.44 0.37
CA LEU A 18 -9.07 -2.45 -0.87
C LEU A 18 -8.27 -1.15 -0.96
N LEU A 19 -6.96 -1.20 -0.77
CA LEU A 19 -6.06 -0.07 -0.91
C LEU A 19 -5.30 -0.10 -2.19
N ILE A 20 -4.77 1.05 -2.58
CA ILE A 20 -4.19 1.20 -3.89
C ILE A 20 -2.84 1.91 -3.80
N GLY A 21 -1.76 1.18 -4.04
CA GLY A 21 -0.43 1.75 -4.25
C GLY A 21 -0.29 2.28 -5.68
N GLY A 22 -0.30 3.59 -5.87
CA GLY A 22 0.09 4.22 -7.14
C GLY A 22 1.59 4.44 -7.20
N GLU A 23 2.34 3.49 -7.76
CA GLU A 23 3.71 3.69 -8.25
C GLU A 23 3.75 3.27 -9.72
N SER A 24 3.44 4.21 -10.61
CA SER A 24 3.90 4.26 -12.01
C SER A 24 3.24 5.44 -12.72
N TYR A 25 3.97 6.56 -12.83
CA TYR A 25 3.67 7.60 -13.82
C TYR A 25 4.93 7.90 -14.63
N LEU A 26 5.11 7.14 -15.71
CA LEU A 26 5.73 7.63 -16.94
C LEU A 26 4.57 7.77 -17.94
N GLY A 27 3.91 8.94 -17.97
CA GLY A 27 2.88 9.19 -18.99
C GLY A 27 1.85 10.26 -18.61
N ASN A 28 2.02 11.46 -19.17
CA ASN A 28 1.10 12.60 -19.27
C ASN A 28 0.46 13.17 -17.99
N SER A 29 1.27 14.01 -17.38
CA SER A 29 0.98 15.07 -16.41
C SER A 29 0.00 16.11 -16.95
N SER A 30 -1.12 16.39 -16.27
CA SER A 30 -1.59 17.79 -16.14
C SER A 30 -2.66 18.10 -15.07
N SER A 31 -3.18 17.17 -14.26
CA SER A 31 -4.31 17.52 -13.36
C SER A 31 -4.34 16.92 -11.94
N PHE A 32 -3.27 16.27 -11.45
CA PHE A 32 -3.32 15.53 -10.16
C PHE A 32 -2.60 16.18 -8.95
N LEU A 33 -2.32 17.49 -8.96
CA LEU A 33 -1.50 18.10 -7.90
C LEU A 33 -2.26 18.54 -6.62
N ILE A 34 -3.59 18.47 -6.57
CA ILE A 34 -4.35 19.09 -5.45
C ILE A 34 -4.67 18.09 -4.31
N ASN A 35 -4.57 16.77 -4.52
CA ASN A 35 -5.01 15.76 -3.54
C ASN A 35 -3.89 14.95 -2.87
N GLY A 36 -2.63 15.38 -2.97
CA GLY A 36 -1.48 14.66 -2.40
C GLY A 36 -1.54 14.47 -0.89
N HIS A 37 -2.00 15.48 -0.14
CA HIS A 37 -2.05 15.45 1.33
C HIS A 37 -3.11 14.51 1.88
N LYS A 38 -4.29 14.46 1.26
CA LYS A 38 -5.41 13.61 1.69
C LYS A 38 -5.03 12.12 1.70
N GLN A 39 -4.31 11.68 0.67
CA GLN A 39 -3.88 10.28 0.58
C GLN A 39 -2.79 9.90 1.58
N MET A 40 -2.03 10.85 2.13
CA MET A 40 -0.98 10.53 3.10
C MET A 40 -1.57 10.10 4.44
N GLN A 41 -2.60 10.80 4.95
CA GLN A 41 -3.25 10.44 6.21
C GLN A 41 -3.96 9.08 6.14
N LEU A 42 -4.63 8.80 5.03
CA LEU A 42 -5.27 7.51 4.83
C LEU A 42 -4.24 6.38 4.75
N LYS A 43 -3.12 6.60 4.07
CA LYS A 43 -2.04 5.61 3.99
C LYS A 43 -1.39 5.38 5.35
N SER A 44 -1.14 6.42 6.15
CA SER A 44 -0.59 6.25 7.50
C SER A 44 -1.58 5.50 8.39
N PHE A 45 -2.88 5.82 8.32
CA PHE A 45 -3.91 5.07 9.05
C PHE A 45 -3.93 3.56 8.73
N LEU A 46 -3.61 3.19 7.49
CA LEU A 46 -3.72 1.80 7.05
C LEU A 46 -2.40 1.03 7.17
N LYS A 47 -1.25 1.71 7.22
CA LYS A 47 0.08 1.10 7.34
C LYS A 47 0.67 1.18 8.73
N GLU A 48 0.41 2.27 9.46
CA GLU A 48 1.04 2.49 10.77
C GLU A 48 0.33 1.71 11.88
N PRO A 49 1.09 1.22 12.88
CA PRO A 49 0.49 0.62 14.06
C PRO A 49 -0.36 1.64 14.80
N GLY A 50 -1.57 1.25 15.21
CA GLY A 50 -2.51 2.18 15.87
C GLY A 50 -3.45 2.91 14.92
N GLY A 51 -3.62 2.40 13.70
CA GLY A 51 -4.72 2.78 12.80
C GLY A 51 -5.76 1.66 12.72
N VAL A 52 -5.87 1.03 11.55
CA VAL A 52 -6.84 -0.04 11.29
C VAL A 52 -6.58 -1.34 12.07
N ASP A 53 -5.32 -1.63 12.41
CA ASP A 53 -4.93 -2.83 13.20
C ASP A 53 -5.55 -2.85 14.61
N LEU A 54 -6.09 -1.72 15.07
CA LEU A 54 -6.81 -1.64 16.33
C LEU A 54 -8.17 -2.34 16.29
N TYR A 55 -8.71 -2.68 15.12
CA TYR A 55 -10.08 -3.17 14.98
C TYR A 55 -10.14 -4.67 14.66
N LYS A 56 -11.10 -5.37 15.28
CA LYS A 56 -11.34 -6.81 15.09
C LYS A 56 -11.99 -7.09 13.73
N ASN A 57 -11.66 -8.23 13.14
CA ASN A 57 -12.25 -8.74 11.88
C ASN A 57 -12.10 -7.80 10.66
N VAL A 58 -11.06 -6.96 10.66
CA VAL A 58 -10.72 -6.11 9.52
C VAL A 58 -9.53 -6.69 8.77
N GLU A 59 -9.69 -6.94 7.48
CA GLU A 59 -8.65 -7.37 6.56
C GLU A 59 -8.33 -6.24 5.58
N VAL A 60 -7.03 -5.95 5.41
CA VAL A 60 -6.56 -4.90 4.51
C VAL A 60 -5.84 -5.54 3.34
N ARG A 61 -6.28 -5.21 2.11
CA ARG A 61 -5.68 -5.69 0.86
C ARG A 61 -5.19 -4.53 0.02
N PHE A 62 -3.90 -4.50 -0.28
CA PHE A 62 -3.29 -3.49 -1.13
C PHE A 62 -3.25 -3.96 -2.59
N ILE A 63 -4.15 -3.43 -3.41
CA ILE A 63 -4.14 -3.44 -4.88
C ILE A 63 -3.38 -2.19 -5.38
N SER A 64 -3.24 -1.94 -6.69
CA SER A 64 -2.65 -0.72 -7.29
C SER A 64 -3.58 -0.14 -8.38
N GLY A 65 -3.47 1.17 -8.69
CA GLY A 65 -4.37 1.92 -9.60
C GLY A 65 -5.87 2.24 -9.30
N ARG A 66 -6.50 1.95 -8.15
CA ARG A 66 -7.92 2.27 -7.80
C ARG A 66 -8.08 3.23 -6.60
N LYS A 67 -9.30 3.40 -6.07
CA LYS A 67 -9.58 4.15 -4.81
C LYS A 67 -9.66 3.23 -3.60
N ALA A 68 -9.45 3.79 -2.41
CA ALA A 68 -9.60 3.07 -1.15
C ALA A 68 -11.08 2.87 -0.80
N VAL A 69 -11.50 1.62 -0.68
CA VAL A 69 -12.90 1.27 -0.41
C VAL A 69 -12.98 0.27 0.73
N LEU A 70 -13.83 0.59 1.72
CA LEU A 70 -14.25 -0.29 2.79
C LEU A 70 -15.49 -1.06 2.32
N THR A 71 -15.40 -2.38 2.30
CA THR A 71 -16.54 -3.27 1.99
C THR A 71 -16.88 -4.07 3.24
N ILE A 72 -18.11 -3.94 3.71
CA ILE A 72 -18.62 -4.65 4.90
C ILE A 72 -19.43 -5.86 4.42
N PHE A 73 -19.05 -7.04 4.90
CA PHE A 73 -19.73 -8.30 4.61
C PHE A 73 -20.53 -8.76 5.82
N ASN A 74 -21.75 -9.24 5.57
CA ASN A 74 -22.57 -9.93 6.54
C ASN A 74 -22.96 -11.30 5.94
N ASP A 75 -22.60 -12.40 6.61
CA ASP A 75 -22.85 -13.77 6.14
C ASP A 75 -22.40 -14.02 4.68
N GLY A 76 -21.24 -13.46 4.31
CA GLY A 76 -20.67 -13.58 2.97
C GLY A 76 -21.35 -12.74 1.89
N ARG A 77 -22.35 -11.91 2.24
CA ARG A 77 -23.00 -10.97 1.34
C ARG A 77 -22.45 -9.55 1.56
N GLU A 78 -22.17 -8.84 0.48
CA GLU A 78 -21.79 -7.42 0.51
C GLU A 78 -22.99 -6.60 1.01
N LEU A 79 -22.85 -5.97 2.17
CA LEU A 79 -23.90 -5.17 2.79
C LEU A 79 -23.72 -3.70 2.46
N GLU A 80 -22.50 -3.19 2.59
CA GLU A 80 -22.21 -1.78 2.38
C GLU A 80 -20.81 -1.55 1.80
N LYS A 81 -20.71 -0.55 0.93
CA LYS A 81 -19.47 -0.13 0.28
C LYS A 81 -19.24 1.36 0.49
N ILE A 82 -18.17 1.71 1.17
CA ILE A 82 -17.86 3.08 1.59
C ILE A 82 -16.51 3.48 1.02
N THR A 83 -16.46 4.61 0.30
CA THR A 83 -15.21 5.15 -0.24
C THR A 83 -14.46 5.88 0.87
N LEU A 84 -13.30 5.36 1.27
CA LEU A 84 -12.49 5.96 2.35
C LEU A 84 -11.71 7.20 1.89
N SER A 85 -11.65 7.44 0.58
CA SER A 85 -10.93 8.58 -0.01
C SER A 85 -11.61 9.93 0.25
N ASP A 86 -12.86 9.92 0.73
CA ASP A 86 -13.63 11.13 1.01
C ASP A 86 -13.37 11.67 2.43
N TYR A 87 -12.66 10.90 3.28
CA TYR A 87 -12.30 11.29 4.64
C TYR A 87 -10.85 11.75 4.72
N ASP A 88 -10.64 12.96 5.23
CA ASP A 88 -9.31 13.57 5.31
C ASP A 88 -8.62 13.29 6.64
N ASP A 89 -9.40 13.18 7.72
CA ASP A 89 -8.88 13.09 9.09
C ASP A 89 -8.90 11.66 9.63
N LYS A 90 -7.80 11.28 10.27
CA LYS A 90 -7.71 10.01 11.03
C LYS A 90 -8.82 9.86 12.08
N LYS A 91 -9.27 10.96 12.68
CA LYS A 91 -10.36 10.95 13.69
C LYS A 91 -11.69 10.53 13.08
N GLN A 92 -12.03 11.07 11.91
CA GLN A 92 -13.26 10.72 11.19
C GLN A 92 -13.28 9.24 10.80
N LEU A 93 -12.12 8.70 10.38
CA LEU A 93 -12.00 7.26 10.11
C LEU A 93 -12.26 6.44 11.38
N HIS A 94 -11.69 6.81 12.52
CA HIS A 94 -11.96 6.08 13.77
C HIS A 94 -13.43 6.13 14.20
N GLU A 95 -14.08 7.28 14.02
CA GLU A 95 -15.51 7.47 14.29
C GLU A 95 -16.37 6.63 13.37
N LEU A 96 -16.05 6.58 12.07
CA LEU A 96 -16.74 5.75 11.09
C LEU A 96 -16.70 4.27 11.52
N PHE A 97 -15.54 3.75 11.91
CA PHE A 97 -15.43 2.37 12.37
C PHE A 97 -16.23 2.12 13.66
N LYS A 98 -16.23 3.09 14.60
CA LYS A 98 -17.04 3.01 15.81
C LYS A 98 -18.54 3.01 15.49
N GLN A 99 -18.97 3.85 14.56
CA GLN A 99 -20.37 3.96 14.13
C GLN A 99 -20.85 2.68 13.42
N LYS A 100 -19.97 2.01 12.68
CA LYS A 100 -20.26 0.72 12.03
C LYS A 100 -20.20 -0.48 12.98
N GLY A 101 -19.82 -0.27 14.25
CA GLY A 101 -19.81 -1.33 15.25
C GLY A 101 -18.56 -2.22 15.21
N PHE A 102 -17.43 -1.72 14.71
CA PHE A 102 -16.18 -2.46 14.80
C PHE A 102 -15.61 -2.38 16.21
N ASP A 103 -15.44 -3.54 16.84
CA ASP A 103 -14.81 -3.66 18.16
C ASP A 103 -13.31 -3.41 18.07
N LYS A 104 -12.77 -2.73 19.08
CA LYS A 104 -11.33 -2.54 19.22
C LYS A 104 -10.69 -3.74 19.92
N HIS A 105 -9.48 -4.08 19.51
CA HIS A 105 -8.61 -4.98 20.26
C HIS A 105 -8.27 -4.39 21.62
N SER A 106 -8.15 -5.25 22.62
CA SER A 106 -7.61 -4.84 23.92
C SER A 106 -6.12 -4.53 23.79
N GLU A 107 -5.60 -3.68 24.69
CA GLU A 107 -4.19 -3.30 24.67
C GLU A 107 -3.26 -4.53 24.83
N SER A 108 -3.69 -5.51 25.62
CA SER A 108 -2.96 -6.78 25.81
C SER A 108 -2.89 -7.61 24.52
N GLU A 109 -3.99 -7.74 23.77
CA GLU A 109 -4.00 -8.46 22.48
C GLU A 109 -3.09 -7.78 21.44
N LEU A 110 -3.10 -6.44 21.40
CA LEU A 110 -2.25 -5.65 20.50
C LEU A 110 -0.77 -5.86 20.80
N GLN A 111 -0.39 -5.95 22.07
CA GLN A 111 0.99 -6.15 22.47
C GLN A 111 1.49 -7.55 22.08
N GLN A 112 0.67 -8.59 22.26
CA GLN A 112 0.98 -9.95 21.81
C GLN A 112 1.14 -10.02 20.29
N ARG A 113 0.25 -9.37 19.53
CA ARG A 113 0.39 -9.28 18.07
C ARG A 113 1.68 -8.61 17.67
N ARG A 114 2.02 -7.46 18.27
CA ARG A 114 3.28 -6.75 17.99
C ARG A 114 4.50 -7.60 18.29
N ALA A 115 4.50 -8.34 19.40
CA ALA A 115 5.58 -9.28 19.73
C ALA A 115 5.73 -10.36 18.65
N SER A 116 4.61 -10.98 18.23
CA SER A 116 4.63 -12.03 17.21
C SER A 116 5.04 -11.54 15.81
N VAL A 117 4.80 -10.26 15.49
CA VAL A 117 5.23 -9.65 14.22
C VAL A 117 6.70 -9.27 14.28
N ALA A 118 7.19 -8.78 15.42
CA ALA A 118 8.61 -8.47 15.61
C ALA A 118 9.49 -9.73 15.53
N GLU A 119 8.99 -10.87 16.01
CA GLU A 119 9.70 -12.15 15.92
C GLU A 119 9.69 -12.77 14.53
N LYS A 120 8.75 -12.39 13.65
CA LYS A 120 8.80 -12.80 12.26
C LYS A 120 9.84 -11.91 11.59
N PRO A 121 11.07 -12.41 11.31
CA PRO A 121 12.00 -11.64 10.50
C PRO A 121 11.27 -11.25 9.23
N ILE A 122 11.41 -10.00 8.81
CA ILE A 122 10.88 -9.51 7.53
C ILE A 122 11.62 -10.27 6.43
N THR A 123 11.20 -11.50 6.15
CA THR A 123 11.82 -12.40 5.16
C THR A 123 11.50 -11.96 3.72
N GLY A 124 10.87 -10.81 3.55
CA GLY A 124 10.49 -10.23 2.26
C GLY A 124 11.66 -9.85 1.36
N ARG A 125 12.91 -9.87 1.83
CA ARG A 125 14.10 -9.88 0.96
C ARG A 125 14.67 -11.28 0.90
N GLY A 126 13.98 -12.15 0.17
CA GLY A 126 14.56 -13.43 -0.21
C GLY A 126 15.83 -13.23 -1.04
N PRO A 127 16.73 -14.23 -1.09
CA PRO A 127 17.97 -14.18 -1.87
C PRO A 127 17.76 -13.90 -3.37
N VAL A 128 16.53 -14.08 -3.87
CA VAL A 128 16.12 -13.74 -5.25
C VAL A 128 16.17 -12.22 -5.48
N ASP A 129 15.75 -11.43 -4.49
CA ASP A 129 15.70 -9.97 -4.61
C ASP A 129 17.11 -9.36 -4.56
N GLU A 130 18.04 -10.00 -3.84
CA GLU A 130 19.45 -9.58 -3.80
C GLU A 130 20.14 -9.77 -5.16
N ARG A 131 19.92 -10.91 -5.84
CA ARG A 131 20.47 -11.14 -7.20
C ARG A 131 19.94 -10.12 -8.20
N ARG A 132 18.64 -9.84 -8.17
CA ARG A 132 18.00 -8.86 -9.05
C ARG A 132 18.55 -7.44 -8.81
N ARG A 133 18.80 -7.11 -7.54
CA ARG A 133 19.41 -5.83 -7.15
C ARG A 133 20.86 -5.70 -7.63
N GLU A 134 21.63 -6.78 -7.55
CA GLU A 134 23.01 -6.79 -8.01
C GLU A 134 23.14 -6.73 -9.53
N GLU A 135 22.30 -7.46 -10.26
CA GLU A 135 22.21 -7.38 -11.72
C GLU A 135 21.83 -5.97 -12.17
N SER A 136 20.85 -5.34 -11.52
CA SER A 136 20.46 -3.95 -11.78
C SER A 136 21.62 -2.97 -11.54
N LYS A 137 22.43 -3.18 -10.50
CA LYS A 137 23.63 -2.38 -10.23
C LYS A 137 24.68 -2.57 -11.32
N ARG A 138 24.90 -3.80 -11.79
CA ARG A 138 25.86 -4.11 -12.88
C ARG A 138 25.44 -3.43 -14.19
N LEU A 139 24.19 -3.59 -14.58
CA LEU A 139 23.63 -2.98 -15.80
C LEU A 139 23.78 -1.45 -15.76
N ARG A 140 23.50 -0.83 -14.61
CA ARG A 140 23.64 0.63 -14.43
C ARG A 140 25.09 1.07 -14.54
N LYS A 141 26.04 0.32 -13.95
CA LYS A 141 27.48 0.61 -14.04
C LYS A 141 28.00 0.48 -15.47
N GLU A 142 27.54 -0.52 -16.21
CA GLU A 142 27.93 -0.76 -17.60
C GLU A 142 27.39 0.34 -18.53
N ARG A 143 26.12 0.74 -18.36
CA ARG A 143 25.53 1.87 -19.09
C ARG A 143 26.30 3.17 -18.88
N VAL A 144 26.75 3.43 -17.65
CA VAL A 144 27.58 4.61 -17.34
C VAL A 144 28.95 4.54 -18.02
N LYS A 145 29.59 3.36 -18.06
CA LYS A 145 30.86 3.18 -18.78
C LYS A 145 30.71 3.43 -20.29
N GLN A 146 29.66 2.89 -20.91
CA GLN A 146 29.40 3.11 -22.34
C GLN A 146 29.19 4.59 -22.66
N LEU A 147 28.41 5.31 -21.85
CA LEU A 147 28.20 6.75 -22.01
C LEU A 147 29.52 7.53 -21.86
N LYS A 148 30.40 7.12 -20.95
CA LYS A 148 31.71 7.75 -20.78
C LYS A 148 32.60 7.54 -22.00
N MET A 149 32.67 6.31 -22.53
CA MET A 149 33.43 6.01 -23.75
C MET A 149 32.88 6.75 -24.96
N ALA A 150 31.55 6.79 -25.13
CA ALA A 150 30.92 7.54 -26.22
C ALA A 150 31.26 9.03 -26.15
N ARG A 151 31.27 9.60 -24.94
CA ARG A 151 31.69 10.99 -24.72
C ARG A 151 33.16 11.21 -25.06
N GLU A 152 34.06 10.34 -24.62
CA GLU A 152 35.50 10.43 -24.93
C GLU A 152 35.76 10.27 -26.43
N ASN A 153 35.09 9.32 -27.08
CA ASN A 153 35.14 9.14 -28.53
C ASN A 153 34.68 10.41 -29.26
N TYR A 154 33.52 10.96 -28.91
CA TYR A 154 33.00 12.21 -29.50
C TYR A 154 33.98 13.39 -29.37
N MET A 155 34.65 13.53 -28.23
CA MET A 155 35.67 14.56 -28.02
C MET A 155 36.94 14.34 -28.87
N THR A 156 37.21 13.09 -29.27
CA THR A 156 38.43 12.70 -29.99
C THR A 156 38.28 12.81 -31.51
N VAL A 157 37.10 12.49 -32.06
CA VAL A 157 36.84 12.62 -33.51
C VAL A 157 36.72 14.08 -33.96
N GLY A 158 36.74 15.03 -33.02
CA GLY A 158 36.53 16.44 -33.27
C GLY A 158 35.06 16.74 -33.56
N TYR A 159 34.61 17.94 -33.20
CA TYR A 159 33.39 18.45 -33.80
C TYR A 159 33.61 18.48 -35.31
N PRO A 160 32.64 18.06 -36.15
CA PRO A 160 32.67 18.48 -37.54
C PRO A 160 32.72 20.00 -37.48
N ILE A 161 33.88 20.55 -37.81
CA ILE A 161 34.00 21.99 -38.04
C ILE A 161 33.16 22.15 -39.29
N ASP A 162 31.92 22.60 -39.13
CA ASP A 162 31.12 23.06 -40.24
C ASP A 162 31.93 24.20 -40.87
N GLU A 163 32.73 23.86 -41.89
CA GLU A 163 33.40 24.81 -42.76
C GLU A 163 32.27 25.59 -43.44
N LYS A 164 31.84 26.68 -42.80
CA LYS A 164 31.01 27.69 -43.43
C LYS A 164 31.84 28.33 -44.53
N ILE A 165 31.49 27.94 -45.75
CA ILE A 165 31.83 28.56 -47.04
C ILE A 165 31.45 30.04 -47.01
#